data_AF-A0A2J0KP62-F1
#
_entry.id   AF-A0A2J0KP62-F1
#
_cell.length_a   1.000
_cell.length_b   1.000
_cell.length_c   1.000
_cell.angle_alpha   90.00
_cell.angle_beta   90.00
_cell.angle_gamma   90.00
#
_symmetry.space_group_name_H-M   'P 1'
#
loop_
_entity.id
_entity.type
_entity.pdbx_description
1 polymer ?
#
loop_
_entity_poly.entity_id
_entity_poly.type
_entity_poly.pdbx_seq_one_letter_code
_entity_poly.pdbx_strand_id
1 'polypeptide(L)'
;MPSFEKNKEENWKFFVTTVFFIVACLLLSFFFPSKSEIQNLIGNLFFLVIAPILYIKFVLKERINQFGLNLKNKKEGFLWGSLMLILSCVAMYLL
;
A
#
# COMPACT_ATOMS: atom_id res chain seq x y z
N MET A 1 36.65 -8.29 4.87
CA MET A 1 36.02 -7.49 3.78
C MET A 1 34.78 -8.10 3.09
N PRO A 2 34.04 -9.12 3.60
CA PRO A 2 32.83 -9.63 2.91
C PRO A 2 31.50 -8.93 3.27
N SER A 3 31.51 -7.93 4.16
CA SER A 3 30.28 -7.25 4.64
C SER A 3 29.73 -6.20 3.68
N PHE A 4 30.58 -5.55 2.87
CA PHE A 4 30.16 -4.48 1.96
C PHE A 4 29.49 -4.99 0.68
N GLU A 5 29.97 -6.09 0.10
CA GLU A 5 29.39 -6.64 -1.14
C GLU A 5 28.01 -7.26 -0.91
N LYS A 6 27.80 -7.94 0.23
CA LYS A 6 26.47 -8.48 0.60
C LYS A 6 25.41 -7.39 0.73
N ASN A 7 25.76 -6.25 1.32
CA ASN A 7 24.84 -5.13 1.48
C ASN A 7 24.46 -4.52 0.11
N LYS A 8 25.41 -4.45 -0.82
CA LYS A 8 25.15 -3.95 -2.18
C LYS A 8 24.19 -4.85 -2.98
N GLU A 9 24.36 -6.17 -2.91
CA GLU A 9 23.45 -7.10 -3.58
C GLU A 9 22.02 -7.08 -3.01
N GLU A 10 21.86 -6.97 -1.69
CA GLU A 10 20.53 -6.86 -1.08
C GLU A 10 19.81 -5.59 -1.51
N ASN A 11 20.49 -4.45 -1.51
CA ASN A 11 19.91 -3.19 -1.98
C ASN A 11 19.53 -3.25 -3.46
N TRP A 12 20.35 -3.90 -4.30
CA TRP A 12 20.03 -4.07 -5.72
C TRP A 12 18.79 -4.94 -5.93
N LYS A 13 18.68 -6.06 -5.21
CA LYS A 13 17.49 -6.92 -5.25
C LYS A 13 16.24 -6.18 -4.78
N PHE A 14 16.35 -5.38 -3.71
CA PHE A 14 15.26 -4.56 -3.22
C PHE A 14 14.82 -3.49 -4.24
N PHE A 15 15.78 -2.80 -4.86
CA PHE A 15 15.53 -1.79 -5.89
C PHE A 15 14.83 -2.41 -7.10
N VAL A 16 15.35 -3.50 -7.64
CA VAL A 16 14.77 -4.21 -8.78
C VAL A 16 13.35 -4.70 -8.47
N THR A 17 13.13 -5.28 -7.30
CA THR A 17 11.80 -5.78 -6.90
C THR A 17 10.80 -4.63 -6.70
N THR A 18 11.24 -3.50 -6.15
CA THR A 18 10.42 -2.30 -5.99
C THR A 18 10.03 -1.71 -7.34
N VAL A 19 11.00 -1.54 -8.25
CA VAL A 19 10.74 -1.04 -9.61
C VAL A 19 9.78 -1.97 -10.35
N PHE A 20 10.00 -3.28 -10.26
CA PHE A 20 9.09 -4.27 -10.85
C PHE A 20 7.66 -4.14 -10.30
N PHE A 21 7.50 -3.98 -8.98
CA PHE A 21 6.19 -3.83 -8.35
C PHE A 21 5.47 -2.54 -8.77
N ILE A 22 6.21 -1.43 -8.89
CA ILE A 22 5.68 -0.15 -9.38
C ILE A 22 5.18 -0.30 -10.82
N VAL A 23 5.99 -0.89 -11.70
CA VAL A 23 5.62 -1.13 -13.10
C VAL A 23 4.41 -2.06 -13.19
N ALA A 24 4.35 -3.11 -12.38
CA ALA A 24 3.20 -4.01 -12.32
C ALA A 24 1.93 -3.29 -11.87
N CYS A 25 2.00 -2.43 -10.86
CA CYS A 25 0.86 -1.59 -10.44
C CYS A 25 0.42 -0.62 -11.55
N LEU A 26 1.37 0.05 -12.22
CA LEU A 26 1.05 0.97 -13.32
C LEU A 26 0.35 0.25 -14.49
N LEU A 27 0.86 -0.91 -14.90
CA LEU A 27 0.25 -1.72 -15.94
C LEU A 27 -1.14 -2.18 -15.52
N LEU A 28 -1.30 -2.64 -14.28
CA LEU A 28 -2.60 -3.04 -13.76
C LEU A 28 -3.59 -1.88 -13.81
N SER A 29 -3.17 -0.67 -13.39
CA SER A 29 -4.00 0.53 -13.47
C SER A 29 -4.36 0.93 -14.90
N PHE A 30 -3.44 0.78 -15.85
CA PHE A 30 -3.67 1.16 -17.24
C PHE A 30 -4.58 0.16 -17.97
N PHE A 31 -4.43 -1.13 -17.68
CA PHE A 31 -5.25 -2.18 -18.28
C PHE A 31 -6.59 -2.39 -17.60
N PHE A 32 -6.81 -1.86 -16.38
CA PHE A 32 -8.08 -1.99 -15.68
C PHE A 32 -9.16 -1.17 -16.41
N PRO A 33 -10.13 -1.81 -17.08
CA PRO A 33 -11.16 -1.09 -17.79
C PRO A 33 -12.18 -0.59 -16.76
N SER A 34 -12.11 0.67 -16.33
CA SER A 34 -13.10 1.27 -15.43
C SER A 34 -14.26 1.85 -16.23
N LYS A 35 -15.17 0.98 -16.70
CA LYS A 35 -16.38 1.43 -17.42
C LYS A 35 -17.55 1.75 -16.49
N SER A 36 -17.48 1.35 -15.22
CA SER A 36 -18.52 1.59 -14.22
C SER A 36 -17.94 2.17 -12.93
N GLU A 37 -18.75 2.95 -12.21
CA GLU A 37 -18.40 3.53 -10.90
C GLU A 37 -17.97 2.46 -9.88
N ILE A 38 -18.55 1.26 -9.95
CA ILE A 38 -18.22 0.14 -9.08
C ILE A 38 -16.82 -0.39 -9.37
N GLN A 39 -16.42 -0.49 -10.64
CA GLN A 39 -15.04 -0.87 -11.01
C GLN A 39 -14.03 0.18 -10.56
N ASN A 40 -14.40 1.46 -10.62
CA ASN A 40 -13.54 2.55 -10.17
C ASN A 40 -13.35 2.51 -8.64
N LEU A 41 -14.43 2.24 -7.89
CA LEU A 41 -14.37 2.02 -6.44
C LEU A 41 -13.46 0.84 -6.09
N ILE A 42 -13.62 -0.30 -6.77
CA ILE A 42 -12.82 -1.51 -6.52
C ILE A 42 -11.34 -1.26 -6.87
N GLY A 43 -11.06 -0.56 -7.98
CA GLY A 43 -9.70 -0.20 -8.37
C GLY A 43 -9.01 0.70 -7.33
N ASN A 44 -9.72 1.72 -6.85
CA ASN A 44 -9.23 2.59 -5.78
C ASN A 44 -9.00 1.82 -4.48
N LEU A 45 -9.92 0.93 -4.08
CA LEU A 45 -9.76 0.10 -2.88
C LEU A 45 -8.56 -0.84 -3.00
N PHE A 46 -8.34 -1.39 -4.19
CA PHE A 46 -7.19 -2.24 -4.48
C PHE A 46 -5.87 -1.46 -4.35
N PHE A 47 -5.80 -0.25 -4.90
CA PHE A 47 -4.61 0.60 -4.81
C PHE A 47 -4.37 1.14 -3.41
N LEU A 48 -5.42 1.49 -2.66
CA LEU A 48 -5.32 2.07 -1.34
C LEU A 48 -4.97 1.04 -0.26
N VAL A 49 -5.48 -0.18 -0.38
CA VAL A 49 -5.37 -1.21 0.67
C VAL A 49 -4.53 -2.40 0.21
N ILE A 50 -4.83 -2.98 -0.95
CA ILE A 50 -4.22 -4.24 -1.37
C ILE A 50 -2.78 -4.04 -1.86
N ALA A 51 -2.52 -3.02 -2.67
CA ALA A 51 -1.19 -2.70 -3.19
C ALA A 51 -0.16 -2.46 -2.08
N PRO A 52 -0.40 -1.60 -1.06
CA PRO A 52 0.57 -1.40 0.03
C PRO A 52 0.75 -2.67 0.87
N ILE A 53 -0.30 -3.44 1.13
CA ILE A 53 -0.19 -4.71 1.86
C ILE A 53 0.68 -5.72 1.09
N LEU A 54 0.47 -5.85 -0.22
CA LEU A 54 1.30 -6.71 -1.06
C LEU A 54 2.75 -6.22 -1.07
N TYR A 55 2.99 -4.92 -1.17
CA TYR A 55 4.33 -4.35 -1.17
C TYR A 55 5.09 -4.68 0.13
N ILE A 56 4.46 -4.45 1.29
CA ILE A 56 5.06 -4.75 2.60
C ILE A 56 5.36 -6.25 2.72
N LYS A 57 4.43 -7.10 2.29
CA LYS A 57 4.56 -8.56 2.43
C LYS A 57 5.58 -9.18 1.47
N PHE A 58 5.60 -8.74 0.21
CA PHE A 58 6.44 -9.34 -0.83
C PHE A 58 7.81 -8.65 -0.97
N VAL A 59 7.84 -7.32 -0.97
CA VAL A 59 9.07 -6.55 -1.24
C VAL A 59 9.84 -6.34 0.05
N LEU A 60 9.16 -5.91 1.10
CA LEU A 60 9.82 -5.57 2.36
C LEU A 60 10.02 -6.78 3.28
N LYS A 61 9.26 -7.88 3.07
CA LYS A 61 9.24 -9.08 3.94
C LYS A 61 9.05 -8.77 5.42
N GLU A 62 8.54 -7.58 5.72
CA GLU A 62 8.32 -7.10 7.07
C GLU A 62 6.93 -7.48 7.54
N ARG A 63 6.75 -7.56 8.86
CA ARG A 63 5.41 -7.79 9.40
C ARG A 63 4.59 -6.52 9.19
N ILE A 64 3.44 -6.65 8.54
CA ILE A 64 2.43 -5.60 8.33
C ILE A 64 2.08 -4.85 9.64
N ASN A 65 2.28 -5.52 10.77
CA ASN A 65 2.16 -4.99 12.13
C ASN A 65 3.07 -3.78 12.42
N GLN A 66 4.16 -3.59 11.67
CA GLN A 66 5.07 -2.43 11.80
C GLN A 66 4.61 -1.20 11.00
N PHE A 67 3.69 -1.36 10.06
CA PHE A 67 3.24 -0.31 9.12
C PHE A 67 1.87 0.28 9.50
N GLY A 68 1.60 0.42 10.81
CA GLY A 68 0.35 1.02 11.30
C GLY A 68 -0.86 0.07 11.35
N LEU A 69 -0.81 -1.07 10.67
CA LEU A 69 -1.76 -2.19 10.84
C LEU A 69 -1.43 -3.02 12.09
N ASN A 70 -1.10 -2.35 13.19
CA ASN A 70 -0.81 -3.01 14.45
C ASN A 70 -2.12 -3.36 15.17
N LEU A 71 -2.55 -4.61 15.02
CA LEU A 71 -3.77 -5.16 15.63
C LEU A 71 -3.70 -5.22 17.17
N LYS A 72 -2.62 -4.77 17.80
CA LYS A 72 -2.48 -4.75 19.26
C LYS A 72 -3.37 -3.67 19.91
N ASN A 73 -3.49 -2.49 19.30
CA ASN A 73 -4.32 -1.38 19.79
C ASN A 73 -5.51 -1.12 18.85
N LYS A 74 -6.32 -2.15 18.59
CA LYS A 74 -7.47 -2.08 17.66
C LYS A 74 -8.43 -0.93 17.97
N LYS A 75 -8.58 -0.59 19.26
CA LYS A 75 -9.46 0.50 19.72
C LYS A 75 -8.97 1.87 19.24
N GLU A 76 -7.67 2.14 19.40
CA GLU A 76 -7.07 3.41 18.96
C GLU A 76 -7.07 3.53 17.44
N GLY A 77 -6.72 2.43 16.74
CA GLY A 77 -6.75 2.39 15.28
C GLY A 77 -8.15 2.59 14.71
N PHE A 78 -9.18 2.01 15.34
CA PHE A 78 -10.57 2.21 14.94
C PHE A 78 -11.06 3.64 15.22
N LEU A 79 -10.69 4.21 16.37
CA LEU A 79 -11.04 5.59 16.73
C LEU A 79 -10.43 6.59 15.75
N TRP A 80 -9.14 6.46 15.45
CA TRP A 80 -8.45 7.32 14.49
C TRP A 80 -8.94 7.11 13.05
N GLY A 81 -9.15 5.86 12.64
CA GLY A 81 -9.70 5.54 11.33
C GLY A 81 -11.11 6.10 11.14
N SER A 82 -11.98 5.97 12.15
CA SER A 82 -13.33 6.52 12.15
C SER A 82 -13.31 8.06 12.13
N LEU A 83 -12.42 8.69 12.91
CA LEU A 83 -12.27 10.15 12.91
C LEU A 83 -11.85 10.68 11.53
N MET A 84 -10.87 10.02 10.90
CA MET A 84 -10.39 10.39 9.56
C MET A 84 -11.46 10.17 8.49
N LEU A 85 -12.29 9.14 8.63
CA LEU A 85 -13.40 8.88 7.72
C LEU A 85 -14.49 9.97 7.84
N ILE A 86 -14.82 10.39 9.06
CA ILE A 86 -15.74 11.52 9.29
C ILE A 86 -15.17 12.81 8.71
N LEU A 87 -13.90 13.12 8.97
CA LEU A 87 -13.20 14.27 8.40
C LEU A 87 -13.23 14.27 6.86
N SER A 88 -13.03 13.11 6.25
CA SER A 88 -13.07 12.95 4.79
C SER A 88 -14.48 13.19 4.23
N CYS A 89 -15.53 12.69 4.91
CA CYS A 89 -16.92 13.00 4.55
C CYS A 89 -17.25 14.49 4.68
N VAL A 90 -16.79 15.13 5.76
CA VAL A 90 -16.99 16.57 5.98
C VAL A 90 -16.27 17.38 4.90
N ALA A 91 -15.04 17.00 4.55
CA ALA A 91 -14.28 17.63 3.48
C ALA A 91 -14.97 17.48 2.11
N MET A 92 -15.50 16.29 1.79
CA MET A 92 -16.29 16.07 0.58
C MET A 92 -17.59 16.88 0.54
N TYR A 93 -18.22 17.13 1.69
CA TYR A 93 -19.45 17.93 1.74
C TYR A 93 -19.18 19.43 1.54
N LEU A 94 -18.00 19.91 1.98
CA LEU A 94 -17.59 21.31 1.88
C LEU A 94 -17.00 21.72 0.53
N LEU A 95 -16.60 20.75 -0.30
CA LEU A 95 -15.87 20.94 -1.57
C LEU A 95 -16.79 20.67 -2.76
#